data_AF-A0A538SDT1-F1
#
_entry.id   AF-A0A538SDT1-F1
#
_cell.length_a   1.000
_cell.length_b   1.000
_cell.length_c   1.000
_cell.angle_alpha   90.00
_cell.angle_beta   90.00
_cell.angle_gamma   90.00
#
_symmetry.space_group_name_H-M   'P 1'
#
loop_
_entity.id
_entity.type
_entity.pdbx_description
1 polymer ?
#
loop_
_entity_poly.entity_id
_entity_poly.type
_entity_poly.pdbx_seq_one_letter_code
_entity_poly.pdbx_strand_id
1 'polypeptide(L)'
;MRSRAFFASLLLCCFHAAALASASPVPLKPFQIGFGGGASIPVSDTKDAFKSGWHGSGIVRLNLPMMPFGLQGNFSYNHFSLDQQNVGFAGSGRILSGIADARFGLPIPGPIKPYLLAGIGTYNIKANPDQSGAPASNSTTKFGINGGGGVNIDVPGLPVHAFLEGKIENIYTDQGLNSAVVKDFKTRIIPVTFGIFLF
;
A
#
# COMPACT_ATOMS: atom_id res chain seq x y z
N MET A 1 -47.53 -12.00 -36.18
CA MET A 1 -46.42 -11.80 -37.11
C MET A 1 -45.35 -10.98 -36.41
N ARG A 2 -44.11 -11.53 -36.28
CA ARG A 2 -42.78 -10.88 -36.34
C ARG A 2 -42.54 -9.65 -35.42
N SER A 3 -41.50 -9.52 -34.58
CA SER A 3 -40.19 -10.17 -34.42
C SER A 3 -39.60 -9.63 -33.09
N ARG A 4 -39.30 -10.47 -32.09
CA ARG A 4 -37.94 -10.92 -31.68
C ARG A 4 -36.96 -9.76 -31.39
N ALA A 5 -36.70 -9.45 -30.12
CA ALA A 5 -35.65 -10.07 -29.31
C ALA A 5 -34.24 -9.80 -29.86
N PHE A 6 -33.66 -8.66 -29.48
CA PHE A 6 -32.24 -8.31 -29.71
C PHE A 6 -31.84 -7.24 -28.70
N PHE A 7 -31.50 -7.61 -27.45
CA PHE A 7 -30.61 -6.83 -26.57
C PHE A 7 -30.27 -7.57 -25.26
N ALA A 8 -30.10 -8.89 -25.33
CA ALA A 8 -29.76 -9.71 -24.16
C ALA A 8 -28.78 -10.83 -24.56
N SER A 9 -27.55 -10.47 -24.94
CA SER A 9 -26.42 -11.40 -25.02
C SER A 9 -25.12 -10.66 -25.31
N LEU A 10 -24.51 -10.07 -24.27
CA LEU A 10 -23.07 -9.81 -24.27
C LEU A 10 -22.56 -9.65 -22.83
N LEU A 11 -22.72 -10.68 -22.00
CA LEU A 11 -22.12 -10.69 -20.66
C LEU A 11 -21.87 -12.10 -20.12
N LEU A 12 -21.60 -13.07 -21.01
CA LEU A 12 -21.35 -14.44 -20.60
C LEU A 12 -20.43 -15.17 -21.60
N CYS A 13 -19.14 -14.87 -21.57
CA CYS A 13 -18.08 -15.76 -22.08
C CYS A 13 -16.69 -15.14 -21.87
N CYS A 14 -16.13 -15.22 -20.66
CA CYS A 14 -14.68 -15.08 -20.42
C CYS A 14 -14.30 -15.69 -19.05
N PHE A 15 -14.81 -16.89 -18.75
CA PHE A 15 -14.50 -17.61 -17.52
C PHE A 15 -14.19 -19.08 -17.80
N HIS A 16 -13.34 -19.41 -18.77
CA HIS A 16 -12.80 -20.76 -18.89
C HIS A 16 -11.36 -20.76 -19.42
N ALA A 17 -10.54 -21.57 -18.74
CA ALA A 17 -9.17 -21.99 -19.05
C ALA A 17 -8.02 -21.10 -18.55
N ALA A 18 -7.61 -21.33 -17.30
CA ALA A 18 -6.19 -21.37 -16.95
C ALA A 18 -5.93 -22.65 -16.14
N ALA A 19 -4.89 -23.37 -16.54
CA ALA A 19 -4.63 -24.78 -16.25
C ALA A 19 -4.46 -25.13 -14.76
N LEU A 20 -4.72 -26.40 -14.44
CA LEU A 20 -4.28 -27.02 -13.19
C LEU A 20 -2.75 -26.91 -13.09
N ALA A 21 -2.25 -25.98 -12.29
CA ALA A 21 -0.93 -26.10 -11.71
C ALA A 21 -1.08 -26.97 -10.46
N SER A 22 -0.47 -28.15 -10.48
CA SER A 22 -0.26 -28.98 -9.30
C SER A 22 0.61 -28.20 -8.30
N ALA A 23 -0.04 -27.43 -7.43
CA ALA A 23 0.61 -26.81 -6.29
C ALA A 23 0.88 -27.92 -5.27
N SER A 24 2.15 -28.29 -5.09
CA SER A 24 2.56 -29.03 -3.91
C SER A 24 2.07 -28.27 -2.67
N PRO A 25 1.58 -28.96 -1.61
CA PRO A 25 1.19 -28.30 -0.37
C PRO A 25 2.42 -27.70 0.28
N VAL A 26 2.76 -26.46 -0.11
CA VAL A 26 3.66 -25.61 0.67
C VAL A 26 2.96 -25.43 2.02
N PRO A 27 3.64 -25.65 3.16
CA PRO A 27 3.09 -25.33 4.47
C PRO A 27 2.62 -23.87 4.46
N LEU A 28 1.32 -23.67 4.31
CA LEU A 28 0.72 -22.36 4.31
C LEU A 28 0.78 -21.88 5.75
N LYS A 29 1.71 -20.97 6.04
CA LYS A 29 1.69 -20.24 7.30
C LYS A 29 0.44 -19.35 7.27
N PRO A 30 -0.60 -19.68 8.04
CA PRO A 30 -1.92 -19.09 7.85
C PRO A 30 -1.91 -17.59 8.17
N PHE A 31 -1.07 -17.20 9.13
CA PHE A 31 -0.81 -15.80 9.46
C PHE A 31 0.69 -15.55 9.63
N GLN A 32 1.12 -14.31 9.36
CA GLN A 32 2.45 -13.81 9.67
C GLN A 32 2.34 -12.37 10.17
N ILE A 33 3.19 -12.00 11.13
CA ILE A 33 3.26 -10.63 11.65
C ILE A 33 4.64 -10.10 11.31
N GLY A 34 4.70 -8.89 10.77
CA GLY A 34 5.94 -8.25 10.40
C GLY A 34 6.01 -6.83 10.94
N PHE A 35 7.23 -6.39 11.12
CA PHE A 35 7.54 -5.02 11.48
C PHE A 35 8.64 -4.54 10.55
N GLY A 36 8.52 -3.29 10.13
CA GLY A 36 9.49 -2.68 9.24
C GLY A 36 9.51 -1.18 9.40
N GLY A 37 10.50 -0.56 8.80
CA GLY A 37 10.60 0.88 8.71
C GLY A 37 11.48 1.26 7.53
N GLY A 38 11.49 2.53 7.22
CA GLY A 38 12.32 3.02 6.13
C GLY A 38 12.09 4.48 5.84
N ALA A 39 12.36 4.83 4.58
CA ALA A 39 12.23 6.19 4.10
C ALA A 39 10.94 6.34 3.30
N SER A 40 10.26 7.47 3.53
CA SER A 40 9.10 7.89 2.74
C SER A 40 9.49 9.09 1.92
N ILE A 41 9.43 8.94 0.60
CA ILE A 41 9.83 9.99 -0.35
C ILE A 41 8.55 10.62 -0.91
N PRO A 42 8.24 11.89 -0.57
CA PRO A 42 7.17 12.64 -1.22
C PRO A 42 7.50 12.83 -2.71
N VAL A 43 6.52 12.62 -3.58
CA VAL A 43 6.67 12.87 -5.02
C VAL A 43 5.54 13.78 -5.54
N SER A 44 5.72 14.31 -6.75
CA SER A 44 4.86 15.36 -7.34
C SER A 44 4.88 16.63 -6.49
N ASP A 45 3.74 17.27 -6.27
CA ASP A 45 3.60 18.60 -5.66
C ASP A 45 3.93 18.55 -4.15
N THR A 46 3.92 17.36 -3.56
CA THR A 46 4.27 17.12 -2.16
C THR A 46 5.76 17.40 -1.88
N LYS A 47 6.64 17.28 -2.90
CA LYS A 47 8.09 17.52 -2.75
C LYS A 47 8.42 18.99 -2.46
N ASP A 48 7.55 19.90 -2.90
CA ASP A 48 7.77 21.34 -2.76
C ASP A 48 7.40 21.79 -1.33
N ALA A 49 6.59 21.01 -0.60
CA ALA A 49 6.17 21.31 0.77
C ALA A 49 6.85 20.47 1.86
N PHE A 50 7.26 19.23 1.56
CA PHE A 50 7.80 18.27 2.55
C PHE A 50 9.11 17.64 2.10
N LYS A 51 10.07 17.52 3.03
CA LYS A 51 11.31 16.74 2.82
C LYS A 51 11.05 15.25 3.01
N SER A 52 11.93 14.42 2.44
CA SER A 52 11.95 12.97 2.68
C SER A 52 11.89 12.69 4.18
N GLY A 53 10.97 11.81 4.55
CA GLY A 53 10.68 11.44 5.93
C GLY A 53 11.11 10.02 6.25
N TRP A 54 10.84 9.62 7.48
CA TRP A 54 10.96 8.22 7.91
C TRP A 54 9.59 7.67 8.29
N HIS A 55 9.45 6.36 8.21
CA HIS A 55 8.24 5.68 8.64
C HIS A 55 8.53 4.37 9.35
N GLY A 56 7.60 3.98 10.21
CA GLY A 56 7.53 2.66 10.83
C GLY A 56 6.20 2.00 10.46
N SER A 57 6.20 0.70 10.24
CA SER A 57 5.04 -0.08 9.81
C SER A 57 4.92 -1.41 10.55
N GLY A 58 3.71 -1.73 11.00
CA GLY A 58 3.30 -3.06 11.40
C GLY A 58 2.47 -3.71 10.30
N ILE A 59 2.79 -4.95 9.97
CA ILE A 59 2.20 -5.67 8.84
C ILE A 59 1.64 -7.01 9.32
N VAL A 60 0.44 -7.35 8.89
CA VAL A 60 -0.17 -8.67 9.12
C VAL A 60 -0.47 -9.29 7.78
N ARG A 61 -0.05 -10.53 7.56
CA ARG A 61 -0.31 -11.29 6.33
C ARG A 61 -1.18 -12.49 6.64
N LEU A 62 -2.14 -12.76 5.77
CA LEU A 62 -3.04 -13.90 5.84
C LEU A 62 -2.95 -14.66 4.52
N ASN A 63 -2.67 -15.96 4.60
CA ASN A 63 -2.61 -16.85 3.43
C ASN A 63 -3.83 -17.76 3.44
N LEU A 64 -4.70 -17.61 2.43
CA LEU A 64 -5.91 -18.40 2.33
C LEU A 64 -5.65 -19.64 1.46
N PRO A 65 -5.88 -20.86 1.97
CA PRO A 65 -5.50 -22.12 1.29
C PRO A 65 -6.16 -22.39 -0.06
N MET A 66 -7.15 -21.58 -0.48
CA MET A 66 -7.86 -21.74 -1.74
C MET A 66 -7.75 -20.53 -2.67
N MET A 67 -6.99 -19.49 -2.31
CA MET A 67 -6.83 -18.30 -3.15
C MET A 67 -5.42 -18.21 -3.71
N PRO A 68 -5.26 -17.80 -4.99
CA PRO A 68 -3.94 -17.60 -5.60
C PRO A 68 -3.23 -16.34 -5.08
N PHE A 69 -3.87 -15.57 -4.20
CA PHE A 69 -3.33 -14.38 -3.54
C PHE A 69 -3.51 -14.47 -2.03
N GLY A 70 -2.61 -13.83 -1.29
CA GLY A 70 -2.75 -13.59 0.14
C GLY A 70 -3.34 -12.22 0.40
N LEU A 71 -3.81 -12.00 1.63
CA LEU A 71 -4.20 -10.68 2.11
C LEU A 71 -3.09 -10.12 3.01
N GLN A 72 -2.87 -8.81 2.95
CA GLN A 72 -1.92 -8.11 3.80
C GLN A 72 -2.59 -6.85 4.36
N GLY A 73 -2.64 -6.72 5.69
CA GLY A 73 -2.94 -5.47 6.36
C GLY A 73 -1.65 -4.76 6.73
N ASN A 74 -1.57 -3.45 6.49
CA ASN A 74 -0.43 -2.62 6.86
C ASN A 74 -0.90 -1.40 7.65
N PHE A 75 -0.28 -1.18 8.79
CA PHE A 75 -0.49 0.02 9.62
C PHE A 75 0.84 0.77 9.70
N SER A 76 0.88 2.01 9.24
CA SER A 76 2.13 2.80 9.21
C SER A 76 2.01 4.17 9.85
N TYR A 77 3.10 4.62 10.44
CA TYR A 77 3.29 5.98 10.93
C TYR A 77 4.44 6.61 10.17
N ASN A 78 4.15 7.69 9.44
CA ASN A 78 5.10 8.43 8.64
C ASN A 78 5.30 9.80 9.27
N HIS A 79 6.56 10.22 9.37
CA HIS A 79 6.93 11.54 9.89
C HIS A 79 7.74 12.29 8.85
N PHE A 80 7.32 13.53 8.57
CA PHE A 80 7.94 14.41 7.59
C PHE A 80 8.28 15.74 8.24
N SER A 81 9.42 16.32 7.87
CA SER A 81 9.76 17.69 8.22
C SER A 81 9.27 18.65 7.13
N LEU A 82 8.68 19.77 7.52
CA LEU A 82 8.30 20.84 6.59
C LEU A 82 9.56 21.50 6.01
N ASP A 83 9.51 21.83 4.72
CA ASP A 83 10.61 22.59 4.12
C ASP A 83 10.43 24.09 4.38
N GLN A 84 11.09 24.58 5.43
CA GLN A 84 11.05 25.99 5.84
C GLN A 84 11.39 26.96 4.69
N GLN A 85 12.19 26.54 3.70
CA GLN A 85 12.55 27.38 2.56
C GLN A 85 11.39 27.60 1.58
N ASN A 86 10.43 26.67 1.51
CA ASN A 86 9.29 26.74 0.60
C ASN A 86 7.98 27.16 1.29
N VAL A 87 7.77 26.78 2.56
CA VAL A 87 6.53 27.10 3.30
C VAL A 87 6.65 28.30 4.25
N GLY A 88 7.85 28.84 4.45
CA GLY A 88 8.09 30.07 5.23
C GLY A 88 8.07 29.93 6.75
N PHE A 89 7.83 28.72 7.29
CA PHE A 89 7.86 28.41 8.72
C PHE A 89 8.35 26.97 8.97
N ALA A 90 8.92 26.74 10.17
CA ALA A 90 9.28 25.39 10.62
C ALA A 90 8.05 24.63 11.17
N GLY A 91 8.07 23.31 11.03
CA GLY A 91 7.06 22.43 11.63
C GLY A 91 7.17 21.00 11.13
N SER A 92 6.24 20.16 11.56
CA SER A 92 6.24 18.73 11.23
C SER A 92 4.89 18.23 10.73
N GLY A 93 4.94 17.31 9.77
CA GLY A 93 3.80 16.58 9.26
C GLY A 93 3.85 15.13 9.74
N ARG A 94 2.69 14.56 10.05
CA ARG A 94 2.55 13.12 10.30
C ARG A 94 1.41 12.53 9.49
N ILE A 95 1.62 11.32 9.00
CA ILE A 95 0.62 10.55 8.28
C ILE A 95 0.51 9.17 8.93
N LEU A 96 -0.65 8.89 9.52
CA LEU A 96 -1.03 7.55 9.95
C LEU A 96 -1.79 6.87 8.81
N SER A 97 -1.39 5.68 8.40
CA SER A 97 -2.10 4.92 7.37
C SER A 97 -2.54 3.55 7.84
N GLY A 98 -3.72 3.14 7.37
CA GLY A 98 -4.24 1.78 7.47
C GLY A 98 -4.60 1.29 6.08
N ILE A 99 -3.91 0.26 5.60
CA ILE A 99 -3.96 -0.22 4.22
C ILE A 99 -4.29 -1.70 4.20
N ALA A 100 -5.16 -2.11 3.28
CA ALA A 100 -5.46 -3.50 2.98
C ALA A 100 -5.04 -3.82 1.53
N ASP A 101 -4.13 -4.77 1.39
CA ASP A 101 -3.50 -5.18 0.14
C ASP A 101 -3.85 -6.64 -0.21
N ALA A 102 -4.12 -6.87 -1.49
CA ALA A 102 -3.98 -8.18 -2.10
C ALA A 102 -2.51 -8.40 -2.46
N ARG A 103 -1.96 -9.55 -2.05
CA ARG A 103 -0.57 -9.95 -2.27
C ARG A 103 -0.49 -11.11 -3.23
N PHE A 104 0.22 -10.91 -4.34
CA PHE A 104 0.45 -11.94 -5.33
C PHE A 104 1.92 -12.37 -5.32
N GLY A 105 2.20 -13.60 -4.87
CA GLY A 105 3.54 -14.16 -4.88
C GLY A 105 3.95 -14.60 -6.29
N LEU A 106 5.17 -14.25 -6.71
CA LEU A 106 5.71 -14.75 -7.97
C LEU A 106 6.37 -16.11 -7.72
N PRO A 107 6.06 -17.15 -8.52
CA PRO A 107 6.55 -18.51 -8.32
C PRO A 107 8.00 -18.66 -8.80
N ILE A 108 8.92 -17.92 -8.18
CA ILE A 108 10.35 -17.98 -8.46
C ILE A 108 11.01 -18.88 -7.41
N PRO A 109 11.66 -19.98 -7.82
CA PRO A 109 12.41 -20.83 -6.89
C PRO A 109 13.59 -20.09 -6.27
N GLY A 110 13.89 -20.37 -5.00
CA GLY A 110 15.08 -19.87 -4.31
C GLY A 110 14.77 -19.16 -2.99
N PRO A 111 15.80 -18.62 -2.33
CA PRO A 111 15.66 -17.94 -1.04
C PRO A 111 15.04 -16.55 -1.17
N ILE A 112 15.00 -15.97 -2.37
CA ILE A 112 14.40 -14.67 -2.65
C ILE A 112 13.05 -14.90 -3.32
N LYS A 113 11.97 -14.49 -2.65
CA LYS A 113 10.58 -14.67 -3.08
C LYS A 113 9.96 -13.31 -3.38
N PRO A 114 9.94 -12.87 -4.64
CA PRO A 114 9.30 -11.63 -5.02
C PRO A 114 7.77 -11.75 -4.99
N TYR A 115 7.10 -10.62 -4.78
CA TYR A 115 5.64 -10.51 -4.78
C TYR A 115 5.21 -9.11 -5.19
N LEU A 116 3.98 -9.03 -5.66
CA LEU A 116 3.28 -7.79 -5.99
C LEU A 116 2.22 -7.50 -4.93
N LEU A 117 1.92 -6.22 -4.77
CA LEU A 117 0.91 -5.70 -3.86
C LEU A 117 0.02 -4.72 -4.62
N ALA A 118 -1.28 -4.82 -4.37
CA ALA A 118 -2.24 -3.83 -4.82
C ALA A 118 -3.35 -3.73 -3.77
N GLY A 119 -3.74 -2.52 -3.40
CA GLY A 119 -4.69 -2.35 -2.33
C GLY A 119 -5.26 -0.96 -2.20
N ILE A 120 -6.05 -0.81 -1.15
CA ILE A 120 -6.75 0.43 -0.79
C ILE A 120 -6.45 0.75 0.66
N GLY A 121 -6.49 2.03 1.00
CA GLY A 121 -6.17 2.45 2.36
C GLY A 121 -6.81 3.76 2.76
N THR A 122 -6.75 4.00 4.06
CA THR A 122 -7.10 5.26 4.70
C THR A 122 -5.84 5.91 5.25
N TYR A 123 -5.77 7.23 5.11
CA TYR A 123 -4.63 8.06 5.46
C TYR A 123 -5.10 9.21 6.32
N ASN A 124 -4.70 9.25 7.58
CA ASN A 124 -4.96 10.34 8.49
C ASN A 124 -3.75 11.29 8.49
N ILE A 125 -3.97 12.49 7.97
CA ILE A 125 -2.93 13.52 7.81
C ILE A 125 -3.13 14.56 8.91
N LYS A 126 -2.02 14.91 9.59
CA LYS A 126 -1.96 16.01 10.57
C LYS A 126 -0.70 16.83 10.34
N ALA A 127 -0.84 18.15 10.34
CA ALA A 127 0.28 19.09 10.27
C ALA A 127 0.32 19.95 11.53
N ASN A 128 1.47 19.98 12.20
CA ASN A 128 1.71 20.82 13.37
C ASN A 128 2.72 21.91 12.98
N PRO A 129 2.28 23.18 12.82
CA PRO A 129 3.19 24.31 12.66
C PRO A 129 3.85 24.66 14.00
N ASP A 130 5.15 24.96 14.01
CA ASP A 130 5.92 25.29 15.24
C ASP A 130 5.87 26.80 15.59
N GLN A 131 4.96 27.58 15.01
CA GLN A 131 4.77 29.00 15.35
C GLN A 131 3.85 29.20 16.56
N SER A 132 4.28 30.01 17.53
CA SER A 132 3.42 30.43 18.64
C SER A 132 2.23 31.25 18.12
N GLY A 133 1.04 30.62 18.11
CA GLY A 133 -0.22 31.24 17.69
C GLY A 133 -0.80 30.74 16.37
N ALA A 134 -0.16 29.80 15.67
CA ALA A 134 -0.78 29.13 14.52
C ALA A 134 -1.74 28.02 14.99
N PRO A 135 -3.01 27.97 14.51
CA PRO A 135 -3.93 26.91 14.91
C PRO A 135 -3.39 25.55 14.45
N ALA A 136 -3.35 24.58 15.37
CA ALA A 136 -3.03 23.19 15.03
C ALA A 136 -3.96 22.72 13.90
N SER A 137 -3.40 22.15 12.82
CA SER A 137 -4.21 21.76 11.67
C SER A 137 -5.15 20.62 12.03
N ASN A 138 -6.41 20.73 11.62
CA ASN A 138 -7.43 19.70 11.81
C ASN A 138 -6.99 18.39 11.12
N SER A 139 -7.16 17.29 11.84
CA SER A 139 -6.90 15.95 11.32
C SER A 139 -7.86 15.64 10.18
N THR A 140 -7.32 15.29 9.00
CA THR A 140 -8.15 14.90 7.86
C THR A 140 -7.84 13.47 7.47
N THR A 141 -8.88 12.62 7.45
CA THR A 141 -8.79 11.25 6.95
C THR A 141 -9.15 11.23 5.46
N LYS A 142 -8.27 10.68 4.64
CA LYS A 142 -8.43 10.52 3.19
C LYS A 142 -8.36 9.06 2.81
N PHE A 143 -8.93 8.71 1.65
CA PHE A 143 -8.84 7.36 1.09
C PHE A 143 -7.82 7.37 -0.05
N GLY A 144 -7.21 6.23 -0.31
CA GLY A 144 -6.23 6.09 -1.37
C GLY A 144 -6.15 4.67 -1.90
N ILE A 145 -5.46 4.53 -3.02
CA ILE A 145 -5.04 3.25 -3.56
C ILE A 145 -3.53 3.17 -3.50
N ASN A 146 -3.02 1.96 -3.39
CA ASN A 146 -1.59 1.71 -3.47
C ASN A 146 -1.30 0.52 -4.38
N GLY A 147 -0.08 0.54 -4.93
CA GLY A 147 0.44 -0.55 -5.73
C GLY A 147 1.95 -0.60 -5.60
N GLY A 148 2.51 -1.79 -5.57
CA GLY A 148 3.94 -1.97 -5.36
C GLY A 148 4.38 -3.41 -5.47
N GLY A 149 5.60 -3.65 -5.03
CA GLY A 149 6.17 -4.97 -4.98
C GLY A 149 7.19 -5.07 -3.86
N GLY A 150 7.53 -6.30 -3.52
CA GLY A 150 8.56 -6.57 -2.56
C GLY A 150 9.22 -7.91 -2.77
N VAL A 151 10.24 -8.15 -1.99
CA VAL A 151 10.96 -9.43 -1.91
C VAL A 151 10.96 -9.89 -0.47
N ASN A 152 10.70 -11.18 -0.25
CA ASN A 152 11.01 -11.84 1.01
C ASN A 152 12.31 -12.61 0.81
N ILE A 153 13.19 -12.55 1.78
CA ILE A 153 14.45 -13.27 1.79
C ILE A 153 14.37 -14.24 2.95
N ASP A 154 14.33 -15.52 2.63
CA ASP A 154 14.42 -16.59 3.62
C ASP A 154 15.80 -16.52 4.27
N VAL A 155 15.85 -16.40 5.61
CA VAL A 155 17.10 -16.39 6.36
C VAL A 155 17.39 -17.82 6.85
N PRO A 156 18.43 -18.50 6.33
CA PRO A 156 18.72 -19.87 6.73
C PRO A 156 18.95 -19.98 8.23
N GLY A 157 18.27 -20.95 8.87
CA GLY A 157 18.45 -21.24 10.30
C GLY A 157 17.70 -20.33 11.27
N LEU A 158 16.93 -19.35 10.80
CA LEU A 158 16.10 -18.51 11.67
C LEU A 158 14.60 -18.64 11.33
N PRO A 159 13.70 -18.56 12.34
CA PRO A 159 12.26 -18.49 12.13
C PRO A 159 11.82 -17.07 11.74
N VAL A 160 12.60 -16.37 10.90
CA VAL A 160 12.28 -15.02 10.43
C VAL A 160 12.65 -14.87 8.95
N HIS A 161 11.88 -14.06 8.23
CA HIS A 161 12.17 -13.71 6.83
C HIS A 161 12.41 -12.21 6.79
N ALA A 162 13.53 -11.80 6.20
CA ALA A 162 13.72 -10.40 5.88
C ALA A 162 12.81 -10.02 4.71
N PHE A 163 12.42 -8.74 4.65
CA PHE A 163 11.68 -8.24 3.49
C PHE A 163 12.13 -6.83 3.10
N LEU A 164 11.90 -6.53 1.83
CA LEU A 164 11.98 -5.20 1.26
C LEU A 164 10.72 -4.98 0.42
N GLU A 165 9.98 -3.92 0.70
CA GLU A 165 8.78 -3.49 -0.04
C GLU A 165 8.97 -2.06 -0.56
N GLY A 166 8.67 -1.83 -1.83
CA GLY A 166 8.52 -0.50 -2.41
C GLY A 166 7.08 -0.34 -2.89
N LYS A 167 6.39 0.70 -2.41
CA LYS A 167 5.00 0.98 -2.80
C LYS A 167 4.89 2.38 -3.40
N ILE A 168 3.86 2.58 -4.20
CA ILE A 168 3.38 3.88 -4.65
C ILE A 168 2.00 4.06 -4.04
N GLU A 169 1.85 5.07 -3.20
CA GLU A 169 0.60 5.40 -2.54
C GLU A 169 -0.01 6.64 -3.20
N ASN A 170 -1.24 6.52 -3.69
CA ASN A 170 -2.00 7.62 -4.25
C ASN A 170 -3.14 7.95 -3.29
N ILE A 171 -3.03 9.09 -2.61
CA ILE A 171 -4.05 9.57 -1.68
C ILE A 171 -5.02 10.46 -2.45
N TYR A 172 -6.29 10.07 -2.51
CA TYR A 172 -7.35 10.84 -3.14
C TYR A 172 -7.96 11.81 -2.13
N THR A 173 -7.89 13.10 -2.46
CA THR A 173 -8.57 14.16 -1.75
C THR A 173 -9.98 14.28 -2.31
N ASP A 174 -10.91 13.61 -1.62
CA ASP A 174 -12.36 13.69 -1.70
C ASP A 174 -13.06 12.96 -2.87
N GLN A 175 -13.83 11.94 -2.47
CA GLN A 175 -14.91 11.22 -3.16
C GLN A 175 -14.55 9.93 -3.92
N GLY A 176 -15.29 8.88 -3.57
CA GLY A 176 -15.08 7.51 -4.01
C GLY A 176 -15.35 7.28 -5.50
N LEU A 177 -14.63 6.28 -6.03
CA LEU A 177 -14.96 5.41 -7.16
C LEU A 177 -15.84 6.00 -8.29
N ASN A 178 -15.47 7.15 -8.85
CA ASN A 178 -16.02 7.61 -10.13
C ASN A 178 -14.94 8.31 -10.97
N SER A 179 -14.80 7.93 -12.24
CA SER A 179 -13.68 8.26 -13.12
C SER A 179 -13.67 9.69 -13.69
N ALA A 180 -14.47 10.60 -13.13
CA ALA A 180 -14.39 12.04 -13.38
C ALA A 180 -13.63 12.80 -12.26
N VAL A 181 -13.19 12.10 -11.22
CA VAL A 181 -12.68 12.61 -9.92
C VAL A 181 -11.15 12.71 -9.90
N VAL A 182 -10.55 13.58 -10.70
CA VAL A 182 -9.10 13.87 -10.63
C VAL A 182 -8.78 15.33 -10.95
N LYS A 183 -9.15 16.24 -10.05
CA LYS A 183 -8.55 17.56 -9.85
C LYS A 183 -8.78 17.88 -8.37
N ASP A 184 -7.81 18.17 -7.50
CA ASP A 184 -6.64 18.99 -7.78
C ASP A 184 -5.52 18.92 -6.72
N PHE A 185 -5.37 17.83 -5.94
CA PHE A 185 -4.10 17.61 -5.19
C PHE A 185 -3.81 16.11 -5.08
N LYS A 186 -2.88 15.62 -5.91
CA LYS A 186 -2.42 14.22 -5.88
C LYS A 186 -1.28 14.08 -4.88
N THR A 187 -1.61 13.89 -3.60
CA THR A 187 -0.59 13.55 -2.61
C THR A 187 -0.12 12.13 -2.90
N ARG A 188 1.09 12.01 -3.47
CA ARG A 188 1.71 10.72 -3.80
C ARG A 188 2.98 10.56 -2.98
N ILE A 189 3.10 9.41 -2.34
CA ILE A 189 4.26 9.05 -1.48
C ILE A 189 4.79 7.72 -1.98
N ILE A 190 6.12 7.60 -2.02
CA ILE A 190 6.82 6.36 -2.30
C ILE A 190 7.49 5.91 -1.01
N PRO A 191 6.83 5.08 -0.19
CA PRO A 191 7.48 4.43 0.94
C PRO A 191 8.34 3.26 0.45
N VAL A 192 9.58 3.23 0.92
CA VAL A 192 10.46 2.07 0.80
C VAL A 192 10.66 1.50 2.20
N THR A 193 10.16 0.30 2.43
CA THR A 193 10.10 -0.36 3.74
C THR A 193 11.02 -1.57 3.76
N PHE A 194 11.83 -1.68 4.79
CA PHE A 194 12.63 -2.87 5.08
C PHE A 194 12.23 -3.41 6.45
N GLY A 195 12.30 -4.72 6.64
CA GLY A 195 11.96 -5.28 7.94
C GLY A 195 12.05 -6.79 7.99
N ILE A 196 11.38 -7.34 9.00
CA ILE A 196 11.31 -8.78 9.23
C ILE A 196 9.86 -9.23 9.41
N PHE A 197 9.56 -10.41 8.89
CA PHE A 197 8.36 -11.17 9.25
C PHE A 197 8.75 -12.24 10.26
N LEU A 198 7.97 -12.29 11.33
CA LEU A 198 7.98 -13.33 12.33
C LEU A 198 6.97 -14.41 11.93
N PHE A 199 7.35 -15.66 12.20
CA PHE A 199 6.51 -16.84 12.06
C PHE A 199 7.01 -17.99 12.90
#